data_AF-A0AAW0GC05-F1
#
_entry.id   AF-A0AAW0GC05-F1
#
_cell.length_a   1.000
_cell.length_b   1.000
_cell.length_c   1.000
_cell.angle_alpha   90.00
_cell.angle_beta   90.00
_cell.angle_gamma   90.00
#
_symmetry.space_group_name_H-M   'P 1'
#
loop_
_entity.id
_entity.type
_entity.pdbx_description
1 polymer ?
#
loop_
_entity_poly.entity_id
_entity_poly.type
_entity_poly.pdbx_seq_one_letter_code
_entity_poly.pdbx_strand_id
1 'polypeptide(L)'
;MPPQDSALGMYDLGSVTIADFLVNESGMNQSLTLQRGKPLPNKHIRKDGTPVGVSLTSLKPPRPSLNLSGTLHLEQKVGRGKFGYVYNARLDKDGGLSSKDIPPLVVKICIPKKFYKTEREAYYYEEMETLQGSVIPRYYGHFMAVVDPGNSVKVWTREMRWRREPGRKIEYNEVSYKSDDEDHVDYPRVVTILLLERYTVPKLTPELTETLRKEAKWMYEEIAAVGIEQHDVRPDNVVQANETYLPTLPSPKNKKMFQWRIIDFGIAQKSERPYATLKEVYAEFLEKWS
;
A
#
# COMPACT_ATOMS: atom_id res chain seq x y z
N MET A 1 16.74 -28.31 12.34
CA MET A 1 16.41 -28.22 10.90
C MET A 1 15.70 -26.90 10.70
N PRO A 2 16.12 -26.04 9.77
CA PRO A 2 15.30 -24.89 9.39
C PRO A 2 13.97 -25.45 8.84
N PRO A 3 12.82 -24.81 9.13
CA PRO A 3 11.57 -25.24 8.54
C PRO A 3 11.75 -25.22 7.03
N GLN A 4 11.40 -26.34 6.37
CA GLN A 4 11.33 -26.43 4.92
C GLN A 4 10.58 -25.20 4.41
N ASP A 5 11.23 -24.46 3.51
CA ASP A 5 10.67 -23.30 2.84
C ASP A 5 9.23 -23.62 2.45
N SER A 6 8.26 -22.99 3.11
CA SER A 6 6.91 -22.99 2.61
C SER A 6 7.01 -22.51 1.16
N ALA A 7 6.47 -23.28 0.22
CA ALA A 7 6.42 -23.03 -1.23
C ALA A 7 5.73 -21.69 -1.63
N LEU A 8 5.55 -20.81 -0.66
CA LEU A 8 5.01 -19.47 -0.66
C LEU A 8 6.14 -18.43 -0.54
N GLY A 9 7.22 -18.62 -1.30
CA GLY A 9 8.08 -17.49 -1.62
C GLY A 9 7.16 -16.39 -2.16
N MET A 10 7.12 -15.25 -1.45
CA MET A 10 6.23 -14.11 -1.68
C MET A 10 5.81 -14.03 -3.15
N TYR A 11 4.51 -14.20 -3.43
CA TYR A 11 3.98 -14.21 -4.80
C TYR A 11 4.53 -13.02 -5.61
N ASP A 12 5.52 -13.29 -6.46
CA ASP A 12 6.10 -12.30 -7.34
C ASP A 12 5.25 -12.18 -8.61
N LEU A 13 4.00 -11.75 -8.46
CA LEU A 13 3.10 -11.58 -9.60
C LEU A 13 3.75 -10.63 -10.61
N GLY A 14 4.01 -11.12 -11.82
CA GLY A 14 4.60 -10.34 -12.91
C GLY A 14 3.57 -9.43 -13.58
N SER A 15 2.31 -9.86 -13.60
CA SER A 15 1.18 -9.08 -14.09
C SER A 15 -0.11 -9.46 -13.38
N VAL A 16 -1.11 -8.57 -13.42
CA VAL A 16 -2.46 -8.85 -12.94
C VAL A 16 -3.48 -8.30 -13.91
N THR A 17 -4.54 -9.04 -14.16
CA THR A 17 -5.67 -8.58 -14.98
C THR A 17 -6.85 -8.24 -14.08
N ILE A 18 -7.34 -7.00 -14.09
CA ILE A 18 -8.57 -6.67 -13.37
C ILE A 18 -9.76 -6.91 -14.30
N ALA A 19 -10.62 -7.85 -13.91
CA ALA A 19 -11.83 -8.19 -14.67
C ALA A 19 -12.82 -7.03 -14.67
N ASP A 20 -13.48 -6.80 -15.81
CA ASP A 20 -14.56 -5.81 -15.96
C ASP A 20 -14.18 -4.39 -15.48
N PHE A 21 -12.93 -4.00 -15.64
CA PHE A 21 -12.39 -2.76 -15.06
C PHE A 21 -12.65 -1.51 -15.91
N LEU A 22 -12.67 -1.68 -17.23
CA LEU A 22 -12.87 -0.64 -18.22
C LEU A 22 -14.29 -0.71 -18.81
N VAL A 23 -14.73 0.42 -19.35
CA VAL A 23 -15.89 0.53 -20.23
C VAL A 23 -15.48 1.29 -21.49
N ASN A 24 -15.78 0.72 -22.67
CA ASN A 24 -15.46 1.34 -23.95
C ASN A 24 -16.57 2.30 -24.42
N GLU A 25 -16.37 2.96 -25.57
CA GLU A 25 -17.32 3.91 -26.16
C GLU A 25 -18.70 3.28 -26.45
N SER A 26 -18.76 1.99 -26.75
CA SER A 26 -20.00 1.24 -26.96
C SER A 26 -20.69 0.81 -25.65
N GLY A 27 -20.13 1.15 -24.49
CA GLY A 27 -20.65 0.77 -23.18
C GLY A 27 -20.33 -0.68 -22.77
N MET A 28 -19.49 -1.40 -23.53
CA MET A 28 -19.10 -2.77 -23.21
C MET A 28 -17.98 -2.79 -22.17
N ASN A 29 -18.05 -3.77 -21.27
CA ASN A 29 -17.04 -4.00 -20.25
C ASN A 29 -15.78 -4.62 -20.86
N GLN A 30 -14.62 -4.18 -20.39
CA GLN A 30 -13.34 -4.76 -20.76
C GLN A 30 -12.46 -4.96 -19.53
N SER A 31 -11.64 -6.00 -19.56
CA SER A 31 -10.60 -6.23 -18.56
C SER A 31 -9.36 -5.38 -18.86
N LEU A 32 -8.54 -5.08 -17.85
CA LEU A 32 -7.27 -4.38 -18.02
C LEU A 32 -6.14 -5.20 -17.40
N THR A 33 -5.13 -5.54 -18.20
CA THR A 33 -3.91 -6.17 -17.71
C THR A 33 -2.89 -5.12 -17.33
N LEU A 34 -2.42 -5.18 -16.09
CA LEU A 34 -1.39 -4.32 -15.52
C LEU A 34 -0.09 -5.09 -15.34
N GLN A 35 1.00 -4.47 -15.76
CA GLN A 35 2.34 -5.02 -15.60
C GLN A 35 2.93 -4.57 -14.27
N ARG A 36 3.72 -5.43 -13.63
CA ARG A 36 4.44 -5.06 -12.42
C ARG A 36 5.43 -3.95 -12.74
N GLY A 37 5.30 -2.82 -12.06
CA GLY A 37 6.22 -1.70 -12.14
C GLY A 37 7.20 -1.71 -10.97
N LYS A 38 8.44 -1.28 -11.22
CA LYS A 38 9.41 -0.99 -10.15
C LYS A 38 9.14 0.43 -9.65
N PRO A 39 8.80 0.63 -8.36
CA PRO A 39 8.55 1.97 -7.86
C PRO A 39 9.82 2.80 -7.89
N LEU A 40 9.70 4.05 -8.32
CA LEU A 40 10.81 4.99 -8.30
C LEU A 40 11.33 5.19 -6.86
N PRO A 41 12.65 5.07 -6.64
CA PRO A 41 13.24 5.33 -5.34
C PRO A 41 12.90 6.75 -4.88
N ASN A 42 12.41 6.88 -3.64
CA ASN A 42 12.33 8.20 -3.03
C ASN A 42 13.75 8.62 -2.59
N LYS A 43 14.48 9.27 -3.49
CA LYS A 43 15.85 9.77 -3.26
C LYS A 43 15.80 10.88 -2.22
N HIS A 44 15.83 10.51 -0.95
CA HIS A 44 16.22 11.43 0.10
C HIS A 44 17.75 11.47 0.16
N ILE A 45 18.28 12.59 -0.30
CA ILE A 45 19.69 12.94 -0.21
C ILE A 45 19.79 13.98 0.90
N ARG A 46 20.70 13.75 1.85
CA ARG A 46 21.03 14.74 2.88
C ARG A 46 21.48 16.04 2.25
N LYS A 47 21.42 17.14 3.00
CA LYS A 47 21.98 18.44 2.57
C LYS A 47 23.47 18.35 2.18
N ASP A 48 24.19 17.38 2.73
CA ASP A 48 25.61 17.12 2.44
C ASP A 48 25.84 16.18 1.22
N GLY A 49 24.78 15.77 0.52
CA GLY A 49 24.88 14.89 -0.66
C GLY A 49 24.88 13.39 -0.33
N THR A 50 24.87 12.99 0.94
CA THR A 50 24.87 11.56 1.32
C THR A 50 23.46 10.95 1.30
N PRO A 51 23.29 9.68 0.89
CA PRO A 51 21.99 9.01 0.96
C PRO A 51 21.47 8.89 2.41
N VAL A 52 20.18 9.18 2.61
CA VAL A 52 19.54 9.05 3.92
C VAL A 52 19.19 7.59 4.23
N GLY A 53 19.87 7.04 5.23
CA GLY A 53 19.59 5.72 5.80
C GLY A 53 20.41 4.59 5.17
N VAL A 54 20.63 3.53 5.95
CA VAL A 54 21.21 2.29 5.42
C VAL A 54 20.12 1.64 4.58
N SER A 55 20.34 1.57 3.27
CA SER A 55 19.51 0.73 2.41
C SER A 55 19.64 -0.72 2.90
N LEU A 56 18.61 -1.26 3.55
CA LEU A 56 18.59 -2.66 4.01
C LEU A 56 18.45 -3.64 2.83
N THR A 57 18.61 -3.15 1.59
CA THR A 57 18.64 -3.95 0.36
C THR A 57 19.62 -5.11 0.40
N SER A 58 20.68 -5.04 1.21
CA SER A 58 21.66 -6.14 1.36
C SER A 58 21.14 -7.34 2.15
N LEU A 59 19.96 -7.26 2.77
CA LEU A 59 19.31 -8.35 3.52
C LEU A 59 18.02 -8.85 2.87
N LYS A 60 17.71 -8.41 1.64
CA LYS A 60 16.51 -8.86 0.95
C LYS A 60 16.67 -10.34 0.56
N PRO A 61 15.83 -11.25 1.06
CA PRO A 61 15.85 -12.62 0.56
C PRO A 61 15.56 -12.60 -0.94
N PRO A 62 16.18 -13.49 -1.74
CA PRO A 62 15.87 -13.59 -3.15
C PRO A 62 14.37 -13.91 -3.31
N ARG A 63 13.65 -13.05 -4.02
CA ARG A 63 12.26 -13.33 -4.40
C ARG A 63 12.29 -14.36 -5.52
N PRO A 64 11.58 -15.49 -5.40
CA PRO A 64 11.44 -16.39 -6.54
C PRO A 64 10.70 -15.64 -7.64
N SER A 65 11.36 -15.48 -8.80
CA SER A 65 10.78 -14.88 -10.01
C SER A 65 9.79 -15.84 -10.63
N LEU A 66 8.62 -15.97 -10.02
CA LEU A 66 7.53 -16.70 -10.62
C LEU A 66 6.82 -15.72 -11.55
N ASN A 67 6.91 -15.90 -12.87
CA ASN A 67 6.16 -15.11 -13.86
C ASN A 67 4.65 -15.44 -13.80
N LEU A 68 4.06 -15.35 -12.61
CA LEU A 68 2.66 -15.64 -12.35
C LEU A 68 1.83 -14.43 -12.79
N SER A 69 0.79 -14.73 -13.56
CA SER A 69 -0.32 -13.85 -13.81
C SER A 69 -1.55 -14.34 -13.04
N GLY A 70 -2.48 -13.44 -12.80
CA GLY A 70 -3.79 -13.83 -12.29
C GLY A 70 -4.82 -12.75 -12.52
N THR A 71 -6.08 -13.14 -12.39
CA THR A 71 -7.24 -12.27 -12.62
C THR A 71 -7.80 -11.79 -11.28
N LEU A 72 -7.78 -10.48 -11.06
CA LEU A 72 -8.36 -9.82 -9.91
C LEU A 72 -9.82 -9.48 -10.18
N HIS A 73 -10.68 -9.88 -9.25
CA HIS A 73 -12.07 -9.45 -9.17
C HIS A 73 -12.21 -8.44 -8.03
N LEU A 74 -12.56 -7.20 -8.38
CA LEU A 74 -12.84 -6.17 -7.38
C LEU A 74 -14.19 -6.44 -6.72
N GLU A 75 -14.20 -6.44 -5.39
CA GLU A 75 -15.38 -6.69 -4.58
C GLU A 75 -15.86 -5.37 -3.92
N GLN A 76 -16.25 -5.45 -2.65
CA GLN A 76 -16.71 -4.30 -1.88
C GLN A 76 -15.63 -3.23 -1.76
N LYS A 77 -16.02 -1.97 -1.95
CA LYS A 77 -15.20 -0.81 -1.61
C LYS A 77 -15.02 -0.74 -0.10
N VAL A 78 -13.77 -0.77 0.35
CA VAL A 78 -13.39 -0.63 1.76
C VAL A 78 -13.40 0.83 2.16
N GLY A 79 -12.86 1.70 1.30
CA GLY A 79 -12.75 3.11 1.63
C GLY A 79 -12.13 3.96 0.52
N ARG A 80 -11.88 5.21 0.88
CA ARG A 80 -11.20 6.20 0.05
C ARG A 80 -10.11 6.86 0.88
N GLY A 81 -8.86 6.63 0.49
CA GLY A 81 -7.72 7.33 1.06
C GLY A 81 -7.46 8.67 0.35
N LYS A 82 -6.41 9.36 0.79
CA LYS A 82 -6.00 10.65 0.20
C LYS A 82 -5.66 10.57 -1.28
N PHE A 83 -5.11 9.43 -1.73
CA PHE A 83 -4.56 9.25 -3.07
C PHE A 83 -5.20 8.10 -3.87
N GLY A 84 -6.18 7.39 -3.31
CA GLY A 84 -6.72 6.20 -3.95
C GLY A 84 -8.03 5.70 -3.37
N TYR A 85 -8.67 4.80 -4.10
CA TYR A 85 -9.81 4.03 -3.66
C TYR A 85 -9.36 2.63 -3.26
N VAL A 86 -9.88 2.11 -2.16
CA VAL A 86 -9.48 0.82 -1.60
C VAL A 86 -10.62 -0.18 -1.78
N TYR A 87 -10.33 -1.32 -2.37
CA TYR A 87 -11.29 -2.39 -2.65
C TYR A 87 -10.79 -3.71 -2.09
N ASN A 88 -11.70 -4.51 -1.55
CA ASN A 88 -11.47 -5.94 -1.40
C ASN A 88 -11.27 -6.56 -2.78
N ALA A 89 -10.41 -7.56 -2.88
CA ALA A 89 -10.17 -8.27 -4.12
C ALA A 89 -9.99 -9.76 -3.89
N ARG A 90 -10.51 -10.53 -4.85
CA ARG A 90 -10.22 -11.95 -5.00
C ARG A 90 -9.29 -12.14 -6.20
N LEU A 91 -8.29 -13.00 -6.05
CA LEU A 91 -7.39 -13.39 -7.13
C LEU A 91 -7.75 -14.79 -7.61
N ASP A 92 -8.30 -14.88 -8.81
CA ASP A 92 -8.51 -16.13 -9.51
C ASP A 92 -7.22 -16.40 -10.32
N LYS A 93 -6.58 -17.54 -10.08
CA LYS A 93 -5.27 -17.87 -10.67
C LYS A 93 -5.40 -18.59 -12.00
N ASP A 94 -4.47 -18.30 -12.91
CA ASP A 94 -4.14 -19.16 -14.02
C ASP A 94 -3.04 -20.14 -13.56
N GLY A 95 -3.23 -21.46 -13.67
CA GLY A 95 -2.13 -22.44 -13.51
C GLY A 95 -1.95 -23.20 -12.17
N GLY A 96 -3.00 -23.48 -11.40
CA GLY A 96 -3.03 -24.67 -10.51
C GLY A 96 -2.55 -24.55 -9.05
N LEU A 97 -2.30 -23.36 -8.51
CA LEU A 97 -2.16 -23.19 -7.05
C LEU A 97 -3.55 -23.17 -6.39
N SER A 98 -3.68 -23.73 -5.18
CA SER A 98 -4.96 -23.81 -4.50
C SER A 98 -5.40 -22.44 -3.97
N SER A 99 -6.71 -22.21 -3.87
CA SER A 99 -7.29 -21.00 -3.27
C SER A 99 -6.91 -20.82 -1.79
N LYS A 100 -6.45 -21.89 -1.13
CA LYS A 100 -5.99 -21.86 0.27
C LYS A 100 -4.63 -21.21 0.44
N ASP A 101 -3.89 -21.04 -0.66
CA ASP A 101 -2.52 -20.51 -0.61
C ASP A 101 -2.48 -18.97 -0.69
N ILE A 102 -3.56 -18.31 -1.13
CA ILE A 102 -3.60 -16.86 -1.31
C ILE A 102 -4.38 -16.26 -0.14
N PRO A 103 -3.76 -15.39 0.69
CA PRO A 103 -4.54 -14.70 1.69
C PRO A 103 -5.51 -13.73 0.99
N PRO A 104 -6.62 -13.35 1.66
CA PRO A 104 -7.49 -12.31 1.15
C PRO A 104 -6.71 -11.04 0.77
N LEU A 105 -7.10 -10.39 -0.33
CA LEU A 105 -6.34 -9.26 -0.89
C LEU A 105 -7.13 -7.97 -0.83
N VAL A 106 -6.37 -6.87 -0.84
CA VAL A 106 -6.89 -5.51 -1.00
C VAL A 106 -6.15 -4.82 -2.12
N VAL A 107 -6.88 -4.10 -2.96
CA VAL A 107 -6.35 -3.30 -4.07
C VAL A 107 -6.57 -1.83 -3.77
N LYS A 108 -5.49 -1.06 -3.73
CA LYS A 108 -5.53 0.41 -3.70
C LYS A 108 -5.36 0.94 -5.12
N ILE A 109 -6.42 1.50 -5.68
CA ILE A 109 -6.46 2.05 -7.03
C ILE A 109 -6.20 3.56 -6.95
N CYS A 110 -5.16 4.03 -7.63
CA CYS A 110 -4.80 5.44 -7.59
C CYS A 110 -5.89 6.34 -8.22
N ILE A 111 -6.05 7.53 -7.65
CA ILE A 111 -6.83 8.62 -8.27
C ILE A 111 -6.04 9.15 -9.49
N PRO A 112 -6.69 9.51 -10.61
CA PRO A 112 -6.01 10.10 -11.75
C PRO A 112 -5.10 11.27 -11.36
N LYS A 113 -3.94 11.38 -12.04
CA LYS A 113 -2.92 12.42 -11.80
C LYS A 113 -2.23 12.37 -10.44
N LYS A 114 -2.40 11.30 -9.65
CA LYS A 114 -1.72 11.10 -8.36
C LYS A 114 -0.84 9.83 -8.32
N PHE A 115 -0.54 9.22 -9.47
CA PHE A 115 0.19 7.93 -9.57
C PHE A 115 1.53 7.95 -8.82
N TYR A 116 2.27 9.06 -8.88
CA TYR A 116 3.55 9.24 -8.17
C TYR A 116 3.44 9.09 -6.64
N LYS A 117 2.25 9.34 -6.04
CA LYS A 117 2.03 9.13 -4.61
C LYS A 117 1.87 7.66 -4.27
N THR A 118 1.16 6.92 -5.12
CA THR A 118 0.99 5.46 -4.99
C THR A 118 2.30 4.73 -5.26
N GLU A 119 3.07 5.19 -6.24
CA GLU A 119 4.41 4.70 -6.52
C GLU A 119 5.36 4.94 -5.34
N ARG A 120 5.32 6.11 -4.72
CA ARG A 120 6.08 6.38 -3.50
C ARG A 120 5.69 5.46 -2.34
N GLU A 121 4.40 5.17 -2.18
CA GLU A 121 3.93 4.22 -1.17
C GLU A 121 4.45 2.79 -1.45
N ALA A 122 4.42 2.35 -2.71
CA ALA A 122 5.02 1.08 -3.12
C ALA A 122 6.49 0.97 -2.76
N TYR A 123 7.26 2.04 -2.99
CA TYR A 123 8.68 2.09 -2.62
C TYR A 123 8.88 1.80 -1.13
N TYR A 124 8.06 2.36 -0.25
CA TYR A 124 8.18 2.11 1.19
C TYR A 124 7.84 0.67 1.59
N TYR A 125 6.87 0.03 0.94
CA TYR A 125 6.63 -1.39 1.14
C TYR A 125 7.83 -2.26 0.70
N GLU A 126 8.52 -1.89 -0.38
CA GLU A 126 9.74 -2.58 -0.82
C GLU A 126 10.95 -2.36 0.10
N GLU A 127 11.08 -1.15 0.68
CA GLU A 127 12.13 -0.85 1.66
C GLU A 127 11.91 -1.60 2.98
N MET A 128 10.66 -1.83 3.36
CA MET A 128 10.26 -2.51 4.59
C MET A 128 9.97 -4.00 4.37
N GLU A 129 10.58 -4.63 3.37
CA GLU A 129 10.35 -6.05 3.05
C GLU A 129 10.53 -6.97 4.27
N THR A 130 11.52 -6.71 5.12
CA THR A 130 11.79 -7.49 6.35
C THR A 130 10.69 -7.35 7.42
N LEU A 131 9.79 -6.38 7.28
CA LEU A 131 8.67 -6.11 8.18
C LEU A 131 7.33 -6.67 7.66
N GLN A 132 7.31 -7.17 6.42
CA GLN A 132 6.07 -7.62 5.79
C GLN A 132 5.54 -8.91 6.42
N GLY A 133 4.24 -8.91 6.69
CA GLY A 133 3.54 -9.99 7.36
C GLY A 133 3.72 -9.98 8.89
N SER A 134 4.61 -9.17 9.45
CA SER A 134 4.84 -9.04 10.91
C SER A 134 4.39 -7.69 11.45
N VAL A 135 4.86 -6.59 10.86
CA VAL A 135 4.57 -5.20 11.30
C VAL A 135 3.71 -4.46 10.28
N ILE A 136 3.89 -4.77 8.99
CA ILE A 136 3.13 -4.19 7.88
C ILE A 136 2.52 -5.31 7.02
N PRO A 137 1.49 -5.04 6.19
CA PRO A 137 0.95 -6.05 5.30
C PRO A 137 1.99 -6.66 4.35
N ARG A 138 1.73 -7.88 3.88
CA ARG A 138 2.45 -8.41 2.72
C ARG A 138 2.09 -7.60 1.49
N TYR A 139 3.11 -7.21 0.74
CA TYR A 139 3.01 -6.43 -0.48
C TYR A 139 3.30 -7.32 -1.67
N TYR A 140 2.30 -7.46 -2.54
CA TYR A 140 2.33 -8.33 -3.71
C TYR A 140 2.75 -7.60 -4.97
N GLY A 141 2.80 -6.28 -4.94
CA GLY A 141 3.37 -5.49 -6.03
C GLY A 141 2.63 -4.19 -6.30
N HIS A 142 3.29 -3.40 -7.13
CA HIS A 142 2.81 -2.19 -7.74
C HIS A 142 2.64 -2.48 -9.22
N PHE A 143 1.44 -2.23 -9.76
CA PHE A 143 1.13 -2.56 -11.14
C PHE A 143 0.58 -1.35 -11.88
N MET A 144 0.96 -1.27 -13.16
CA MET A 144 0.66 -0.13 -14.00
C MET A 144 0.20 -0.57 -15.39
N ALA A 145 -0.70 0.21 -15.99
CA ALA A 145 -1.07 0.10 -17.39
C ALA A 145 -1.49 1.46 -17.95
N VAL A 146 -1.23 1.67 -19.24
CA VAL A 146 -1.81 2.80 -19.99
C VAL A 146 -3.19 2.37 -20.48
N VAL A 147 -4.18 3.24 -20.34
CA VAL A 147 -5.55 3.03 -20.82
C VAL A 147 -5.74 3.73 -22.15
N ASP A 148 -6.24 3.01 -23.14
CA ASP A 148 -6.51 3.55 -24.47
C ASP A 148 -7.55 4.70 -24.42
N PRO A 149 -7.44 5.71 -25.29
CA PRO A 149 -8.34 6.86 -25.28
C PRO A 149 -9.85 6.54 -25.36
N GLY A 150 -10.22 5.46 -26.07
CA GLY A 150 -11.60 4.97 -26.21
C GLY A 150 -12.12 4.21 -24.98
N ASN A 151 -11.32 4.08 -23.93
CA ASN A 151 -11.66 3.39 -22.71
C ASN A 151 -11.73 4.33 -21.50
N SER A 152 -12.69 4.04 -20.61
CA SER A 152 -12.88 4.72 -19.33
C SER A 152 -12.75 3.74 -18.18
N VAL A 153 -12.05 4.13 -17.12
CA VAL A 153 -11.92 3.33 -15.90
C VAL A 153 -13.17 3.46 -15.04
N LYS A 154 -13.94 2.39 -14.87
CA LYS A 154 -15.24 2.42 -14.18
C LYS A 154 -15.18 3.01 -12.77
N VAL A 155 -14.12 2.66 -12.03
CA VAL A 155 -13.91 3.15 -10.66
C VAL A 155 -13.78 4.68 -10.65
N TRP A 156 -13.10 5.27 -11.63
CA TRP A 156 -12.98 6.73 -11.70
C TRP A 156 -14.31 7.38 -12.08
N THR A 157 -15.02 6.80 -13.06
CA THR A 157 -16.32 7.33 -13.51
C THR A 157 -17.37 7.31 -12.40
N ARG A 158 -17.47 6.21 -11.66
CA ARG A 158 -18.39 6.07 -10.52
C ARG A 158 -18.06 7.07 -9.42
N GLU A 159 -16.78 7.23 -9.11
CA GLU A 159 -16.35 8.01 -7.96
C GLU A 159 -16.32 9.52 -8.23
N MET A 160 -16.07 9.93 -9.48
CA MET A 160 -16.11 11.34 -9.88
C MET A 160 -17.53 11.89 -10.00
N ARG A 161 -18.55 11.05 -10.26
CA ARG A 161 -19.96 11.49 -10.29
C ARG A 161 -20.40 12.09 -8.95
N TRP A 162 -19.93 11.56 -7.81
CA TRP A 162 -20.20 12.12 -6.48
C TRP A 162 -19.67 13.55 -6.27
N ARG A 163 -18.67 14.00 -7.04
CA ARG A 163 -18.13 15.37 -6.94
C ARG A 163 -18.99 16.42 -7.64
N ARG A 164 -19.99 16.02 -8.42
CA ARG A 164 -20.83 16.93 -9.23
C ARG A 164 -22.25 17.09 -8.70
N GLU A 165 -22.55 16.60 -7.49
CA GLU A 165 -23.86 16.86 -6.87
C GLU A 165 -24.02 18.36 -6.56
N PRO A 166 -25.08 19.01 -7.07
CA PRO A 166 -25.33 20.43 -6.81
C PRO A 166 -25.51 20.68 -5.30
N GLY A 167 -24.73 21.58 -4.71
CA GLY A 167 -24.93 22.08 -3.35
C GLY A 167 -23.90 21.67 -2.29
N ARG A 168 -22.97 20.75 -2.59
CA ARG A 168 -21.82 20.52 -1.69
C ARG A 168 -20.71 21.54 -1.97
N LYS A 169 -20.57 22.53 -1.07
CA LYS A 169 -19.36 23.36 -1.00
C LYS A 169 -18.18 22.44 -0.67
N ILE A 170 -17.23 22.36 -1.59
CA ILE A 170 -15.98 21.63 -1.39
C ILE A 170 -15.11 22.53 -0.51
N GLU A 171 -14.95 22.19 0.77
CA GLU A 171 -13.91 22.80 1.61
C GLU A 171 -12.55 22.28 1.16
N TYR A 172 -11.90 23.12 0.36
CA TYR A 172 -10.55 22.92 -0.13
C TYR A 172 -9.55 23.32 0.98
N ASN A 173 -9.05 22.34 1.72
CA ASN A 173 -7.64 22.38 2.16
C ASN A 173 -6.80 21.71 1.06
N GLU A 174 -6.87 22.29 -0.13
CA GLU A 174 -5.83 22.13 -1.13
C GLU A 174 -4.59 22.82 -0.56
N VAL A 175 -3.53 22.06 -0.35
CA VAL A 175 -2.22 22.61 -0.69
C VAL A 175 -2.37 23.00 -2.16
N SER A 176 -2.55 24.30 -2.40
CA SER A 176 -2.45 24.86 -3.72
C SER A 176 -1.11 24.40 -4.27
N TYR A 177 -1.13 23.39 -5.13
CA TYR A 177 -0.26 23.50 -6.28
C TYR A 177 -0.75 24.79 -6.91
N LYS A 178 -0.01 25.88 -6.69
CA LYS A 178 -0.05 26.98 -7.63
C LYS A 178 0.22 26.29 -8.95
N SER A 179 -0.86 26.07 -9.70
CA SER A 179 -0.80 26.08 -11.14
C SER A 179 -0.30 27.48 -11.47
N ASP A 180 1.01 27.65 -11.36
CA ASP A 180 1.67 28.48 -12.34
C ASP A 180 1.31 27.78 -13.66
N ASP A 181 0.58 28.52 -14.49
CA ASP A 181 0.06 28.10 -15.78
C ASP A 181 1.16 27.42 -16.64
N GLU A 182 0.72 26.68 -17.67
CA GLU A 182 1.54 25.98 -18.67
C GLU A 182 1.84 24.50 -18.37
N ASP A 183 0.80 23.68 -18.43
CA ASP A 183 0.68 22.67 -19.50
C ASP A 183 -0.50 21.74 -19.19
N HIS A 184 -1.50 21.76 -20.08
CA HIS A 184 -2.37 20.61 -20.28
C HIS A 184 -1.56 19.47 -20.92
N VAL A 185 -0.48 19.01 -20.25
CA VAL A 185 0.14 17.75 -20.62
C VAL A 185 -0.97 16.72 -20.49
N ASP A 186 -1.31 16.11 -21.63
CA ASP A 186 -2.15 14.93 -21.70
C ASP A 186 -1.39 13.81 -20.99
N TYR A 187 -1.42 13.84 -19.66
CA TYR A 187 -0.78 12.82 -18.86
C TYR A 187 -1.37 11.49 -19.34
N PRO A 188 -0.53 10.52 -19.72
CA PRO A 188 -1.05 9.24 -20.17
C PRO A 188 -2.05 8.73 -19.14
N ARG A 189 -3.17 8.16 -19.61
CA ARG A 189 -4.22 7.61 -18.75
C ARG A 189 -3.70 6.36 -18.04
N VAL A 190 -2.77 6.55 -17.12
CA VAL A 190 -2.10 5.48 -16.41
C VAL A 190 -2.96 5.07 -15.23
N VAL A 191 -3.34 3.80 -15.19
CA VAL A 191 -3.87 3.16 -13.99
C VAL A 191 -2.69 2.63 -13.21
N THR A 192 -2.67 2.95 -11.92
CA THR A 192 -1.69 2.42 -10.97
C THR A 192 -2.43 1.80 -9.80
N ILE A 193 -2.01 0.61 -9.39
CA ILE A 193 -2.55 -0.07 -8.21
C ILE A 193 -1.43 -0.56 -7.27
N LEU A 194 -1.78 -0.68 -5.99
CA LEU A 194 -1.03 -1.49 -5.01
C LEU A 194 -1.86 -2.71 -4.66
N LEU A 195 -1.22 -3.87 -4.64
CA LEU A 195 -1.80 -5.12 -4.18
C LEU A 195 -1.18 -5.50 -2.83
N LEU A 196 -2.03 -5.60 -1.81
CA LEU A 196 -1.63 -5.91 -0.44
C LEU A 196 -2.47 -7.05 0.12
N GLU A 197 -1.96 -7.71 1.14
CA GLU A 197 -2.74 -8.59 2.00
C GLU A 197 -3.83 -7.79 2.73
N ARG A 198 -5.04 -8.35 2.80
CA ARG A 198 -6.20 -7.75 3.45
C ARG A 198 -6.23 -8.08 4.92
N TYR A 199 -6.57 -7.07 5.70
CA TYR A 199 -6.74 -7.11 7.14
C TYR A 199 -8.04 -6.46 7.55
N THR A 200 -8.47 -6.69 8.80
CA THR A 200 -9.74 -6.15 9.30
C THR A 200 -9.51 -4.81 9.98
N VAL A 201 -10.35 -3.84 9.69
CA VAL A 201 -10.37 -2.57 10.44
C VAL A 201 -11.07 -2.84 11.78
N PRO A 202 -10.38 -2.67 12.92
CA PRO A 202 -11.00 -2.92 14.22
C PRO A 202 -12.09 -1.90 14.51
N LYS A 203 -13.11 -2.31 15.26
CA LYS A 203 -13.98 -1.37 15.96
C LYS A 203 -13.26 -0.96 17.25
N LEU A 204 -12.72 0.25 17.27
CA LEU A 204 -11.96 0.77 18.41
C LEU A 204 -12.88 0.98 19.61
N THR A 205 -12.63 0.26 20.70
CA THR A 205 -13.13 0.57 22.05
C THR A 205 -11.98 1.16 22.87
N PRO A 206 -12.25 1.90 23.97
CA PRO A 206 -11.18 2.45 24.81
C PRO A 206 -10.13 1.43 25.27
N GLU A 207 -10.56 0.22 25.64
CA GLU A 207 -9.69 -0.88 26.07
C GLU A 207 -8.82 -1.41 24.91
N LEU A 208 -9.42 -1.50 23.72
CA LEU A 208 -8.72 -1.91 22.52
C LEU A 208 -7.71 -0.84 22.10
N THR A 209 -8.07 0.44 22.20
CA THR A 209 -7.19 1.58 21.93
C THR A 209 -5.95 1.56 22.82
N GLU A 210 -6.10 1.27 24.13
CA GLU A 210 -4.96 1.15 25.04
C GLU A 210 -4.01 0.00 24.65
N THR A 211 -4.58 -1.17 24.38
CA THR A 211 -3.82 -2.35 23.95
C THR A 211 -3.10 -2.09 22.63
N LEU A 212 -3.83 -1.52 21.67
CA LEU A 212 -3.33 -1.13 20.36
C LEU A 212 -2.21 -0.10 20.48
N ARG A 213 -2.34 0.92 21.33
CA ARG A 213 -1.32 1.96 21.53
C ARG A 213 -0.01 1.36 22.06
N LYS A 214 -0.08 0.44 23.03
CA LYS A 214 1.09 -0.26 23.57
C LYS A 214 1.79 -1.09 22.51
N GLU A 215 1.03 -1.81 21.69
CA GLU A 215 1.59 -2.66 20.64
C GLU A 215 2.14 -1.83 19.47
N ALA A 216 1.40 -0.81 19.05
CA ALA A 216 1.79 0.15 18.02
C ALA A 216 3.12 0.83 18.34
N LYS A 217 3.42 1.11 19.62
CA LYS A 217 4.73 1.62 20.04
C LYS A 217 5.87 0.72 19.55
N TRP A 218 5.81 -0.58 19.80
CA TRP A 218 6.85 -1.50 19.34
C TRP A 218 6.87 -1.65 17.82
N MET A 219 5.71 -1.60 17.18
CA MET A 219 5.62 -1.66 15.71
C MET A 219 6.25 -0.44 15.03
N TYR A 220 5.98 0.77 15.52
CA TYR A 220 6.61 1.99 15.03
C TYR A 220 8.11 2.05 15.35
N GLU A 221 8.56 1.41 16.43
CA GLU A 221 10.00 1.20 16.70
C GLU A 221 10.68 0.31 15.63
N GLU A 222 9.99 -0.69 15.07
CA GLU A 222 10.51 -1.47 13.92
C GLU A 222 10.65 -0.59 12.67
N ILE A 223 9.65 0.26 12.40
CA ILE A 223 9.67 1.20 11.26
C ILE A 223 10.76 2.26 11.44
N ALA A 224 10.95 2.78 12.65
CA ALA A 224 12.05 3.69 12.99
C ALA A 224 13.42 3.01 12.77
N ALA A 225 13.54 1.71 13.08
CA ALA A 225 14.80 0.98 12.95
C ALA A 225 15.27 0.83 11.49
N VAL A 226 14.34 0.91 10.52
CA VAL A 226 14.65 0.89 9.09
C VAL A 226 14.76 2.31 8.48
N GLY A 227 14.77 3.35 9.34
CA GLY A 227 14.98 4.75 8.96
C GLY A 227 13.80 5.38 8.22
N ILE A 228 12.58 4.90 8.46
CA ILE A 228 11.36 5.43 7.85
C ILE A 228 10.57 6.22 8.90
N GLU A 229 10.13 7.41 8.49
CA GLU A 229 9.25 8.30 9.24
C GLU A 229 7.86 8.30 8.59
N GLN A 230 6.89 7.74 9.28
CA GLN A 230 5.49 7.72 8.91
C GLN A 230 4.82 8.98 9.46
N HIS A 231 4.27 9.81 8.58
CA HIS A 231 3.62 11.08 8.95
C HIS A 231 2.12 10.94 9.23
N ASP A 232 1.54 9.76 9.00
CA ASP A 232 0.11 9.50 9.24
C ASP A 232 -0.10 8.47 10.38
N VAL A 233 0.41 8.81 11.58
CA VAL A 233 0.31 7.96 12.77
C VAL A 233 -1.04 8.16 13.46
N ARG A 234 -2.01 7.31 13.11
CA ARG A 234 -3.36 7.33 13.70
C ARG A 234 -3.94 5.91 13.83
N PRO A 235 -4.89 5.68 14.75
CA PRO A 235 -5.50 4.36 14.92
C PRO A 235 -6.10 3.79 13.64
N ASP A 236 -6.71 4.64 12.79
CA ASP A 236 -7.32 4.23 11.52
C ASP A 236 -6.34 3.61 10.52
N ASN A 237 -5.03 3.88 10.69
CA ASN A 237 -3.97 3.33 9.85
C ASN A 237 -3.33 2.09 10.49
N VAL A 238 -3.99 1.50 11.48
CA VAL A 238 -3.60 0.21 12.08
C VAL A 238 -4.76 -0.78 11.96
N VAL A 239 -4.48 -1.92 11.34
CA VAL A 239 -5.47 -2.96 11.01
C VAL A 239 -5.12 -4.27 11.70
N GLN A 240 -6.13 -5.05 12.05
CA GLN A 240 -5.96 -6.31 12.76
C GLN A 240 -5.56 -7.42 11.80
N ALA A 241 -4.52 -8.16 12.17
CA ALA A 241 -4.18 -9.46 11.61
C ALA A 241 -5.34 -10.44 11.89
N ASN A 242 -6.04 -10.85 10.83
CA ASN A 242 -6.91 -12.02 10.91
C ASN A 242 -6.04 -13.27 11.05
N GLU A 243 -6.62 -14.43 11.40
CA GLU A 243 -5.90 -15.72 11.33
C GLU A 243 -5.20 -15.83 9.97
N THR A 244 -3.88 -15.71 9.98
CA THR A 244 -3.11 -15.53 8.77
C THR A 244 -3.04 -16.86 8.05
N TYR A 245 -3.45 -16.90 6.78
CA TYR A 245 -3.28 -18.07 5.92
C TYR A 245 -1.80 -18.43 5.70
N LEU A 246 -0.90 -17.47 5.95
CA LEU A 246 0.53 -17.62 5.86
C LEU A 246 1.17 -17.51 7.26
N PRO A 247 2.23 -18.29 7.54
CA PRO A 247 2.97 -18.11 8.77
C PRO A 247 3.56 -16.70 8.84
N THR A 248 3.38 -16.04 9.98
CA THR A 248 4.08 -14.79 10.32
C THR A 248 5.36 -15.13 11.09
N LEU A 249 6.45 -14.44 10.77
CA LEU A 249 7.69 -14.50 11.53
C LEU A 249 7.73 -13.39 12.60
N PRO A 250 8.42 -13.60 13.73
CA PRO A 250 8.64 -12.54 14.70
C PRO A 250 9.33 -11.34 14.06
N SER A 251 8.99 -10.15 14.54
CA SER A 251 9.56 -8.90 14.05
C SER A 251 11.10 -8.88 14.21
N PRO A 252 11.86 -8.27 13.28
CA PRO A 252 13.32 -8.37 13.29
C PRO A 252 13.97 -7.82 14.56
N LYS A 253 13.51 -6.70 15.12
CA LYS A 253 14.15 -6.04 16.26
C LYS A 253 13.61 -6.53 17.60
N ASN A 254 12.30 -6.47 17.80
CA ASN A 254 11.63 -6.78 19.06
C ASN A 254 11.38 -8.27 19.23
N LYS A 255 11.55 -9.09 18.18
CA LYS A 255 11.27 -10.53 18.19
C LYS A 255 9.84 -10.86 18.63
N LYS A 256 8.89 -9.96 18.30
CA LYS A 256 7.48 -10.10 18.69
C LYS A 256 6.61 -10.50 17.51
N MET A 257 5.58 -11.28 17.80
CA MET A 257 4.47 -11.55 16.90
C MET A 257 3.39 -10.53 17.18
N PHE A 258 3.13 -9.63 16.23
CA PHE A 258 2.10 -8.61 16.40
C PHE A 258 0.76 -9.09 15.84
N GLN A 259 -0.32 -8.69 16.50
CA GLN A 259 -1.70 -8.90 16.04
C GLN A 259 -2.19 -7.79 15.13
N TRP A 260 -1.37 -6.77 14.90
CA TRP A 260 -1.72 -5.58 14.12
C TRP A 260 -0.75 -5.33 12.99
N ARG A 261 -1.18 -4.56 11.99
CA ARG A 261 -0.35 -4.11 10.87
C ARG A 261 -0.54 -2.62 10.64
N ILE A 262 0.56 -1.90 10.41
CA ILE A 262 0.52 -0.48 10.03
C ILE A 262 0.38 -0.38 8.51
N ILE A 263 -0.50 0.51 8.05
CA ILE A 263 -0.81 0.74 6.64
C ILE A 263 -0.66 2.21 6.24
N ASP A 264 -0.94 2.50 4.96
CA ASP A 264 -0.99 3.84 4.36
C ASP A 264 0.31 4.64 4.45
N PHE A 265 1.37 4.14 3.80
CA PHE A 265 2.68 4.81 3.71
C PHE A 265 2.73 5.90 2.62
N GLY A 266 1.58 6.39 2.16
CA GLY A 266 1.47 7.37 1.08
C GLY A 266 2.14 8.71 1.36
N ILE A 267 2.37 9.05 2.63
CA ILE A 267 3.10 10.25 3.07
C ILE A 267 4.34 9.95 3.92
N ALA A 268 4.80 8.71 3.96
CA ALA A 268 6.04 8.37 4.65
C ALA A 268 7.26 9.01 3.95
N GLN A 269 8.35 9.13 4.69
CA GLN A 269 9.64 9.63 4.21
C GLN A 269 10.81 8.81 4.77
N LYS A 270 11.97 8.86 4.10
CA LYS A 270 13.22 8.44 4.76
C LYS A 270 13.63 9.53 5.73
N SER A 271 14.01 9.16 6.94
CA SER A 271 14.40 10.13 7.96
C SER A 271 15.90 10.18 8.14
N GLU A 272 16.40 11.40 8.31
CA GLU A 272 17.78 11.69 8.74
C GLU A 272 17.94 11.59 10.26
N ARG A 273 16.82 11.58 10.98
CA ARG A 273 16.82 11.57 12.44
C ARG A 273 17.42 10.25 12.95
N PRO A 274 18.22 10.28 14.03
CA PRO A 274 18.65 9.06 14.70
C PRO A 274 17.45 8.21 15.12
N TYR A 275 17.65 6.90 15.20
CA TYR A 275 16.64 5.94 15.66
C TYR A 275 15.96 6.38 16.97
N ALA A 276 16.74 6.85 17.95
CA ALA A 276 16.23 7.29 19.24
C ALA A 276 15.22 8.44 19.10
N THR A 277 15.54 9.44 18.27
CA THR A 277 14.67 10.57 17.99
C THR A 277 13.40 10.17 17.25
N LEU A 278 13.48 9.26 16.25
CA LEU A 278 12.28 8.76 15.57
C LEU A 278 11.33 8.03 16.52
N LYS A 279 11.89 7.23 17.43
CA LYS A 279 11.13 6.52 18.45
C LYS A 279 10.37 7.49 19.36
N GLU A 280 10.99 8.59 19.77
CA GLU A 280 10.36 9.64 20.58
C GLU A 280 9.23 10.33 19.82
N VAL A 281 9.46 10.71 18.55
CA VAL A 281 8.43 11.30 17.69
C VAL A 281 7.19 10.40 17.59
N TYR A 282 7.38 9.10 17.39
CA TYR A 282 6.27 8.17 17.36
C TYR A 282 5.55 8.03 18.71
N ALA A 283 6.29 8.03 19.82
CA ALA A 283 5.68 8.00 21.15
C ALA A 283 4.75 9.21 21.36
N GLU A 284 5.18 10.42 20.98
CA GLU A 284 4.38 11.64 21.06
C GLU A 284 3.08 11.58 20.23
N PHE A 285 3.13 10.96 19.04
CA PHE A 285 1.92 10.75 18.24
C PHE A 285 0.97 9.73 18.88
N LEU A 286 1.50 8.66 19.44
CA LEU A 286 0.72 7.61 20.08
C LEU A 286 0.04 8.10 21.37
N GLU A 287 0.67 8.99 22.13
CA GLU A 287 0.06 9.59 23.33
C GLU A 287 -1.22 10.38 23.03
N LYS A 288 -1.39 10.84 21.79
CA LYS A 288 -2.59 11.56 21.33
C LYS A 288 -3.74 10.64 20.92
N TRP A 289 -3.55 9.31 20.99
CA TRP A 289 -4.61 8.34 20.69
C TRP A 289 -5.56 8.24 21.89
N SER A 290 -6.61 9.04 21.85
CA SER A 290 -7.75 9.01 22.77
C SER A 290 -8.75 7.93 22.39
#